data_AF-A0A4S3TRC1-F1
#
_entry.id   AF-A0A4S3TRC1-F1
#
_cell.length_a   1.000
_cell.length_b   1.000
_cell.length_c   1.000
_cell.angle_alpha   90.00
_cell.angle_beta   90.00
_cell.angle_gamma   90.00
#
_symmetry.space_group_name_H-M   'P 1'
#
loop_
_entity.id
_entity.type
_entity.pdbx_description
1 polymer ?
#
loop_
_entity_poly.entity_id
_entity_poly.type
_entity_poly.pdbx_seq_one_letter_code
_entity_poly.pdbx_strand_id
1 'polypeptide(L)'
;MSTAPADDEATYRLDGRRIEGSLDAAFRWEPSGLHAAHDRKLLADLLENGTRRTAGFALHSPAAEHPVYAERDEAVYRIDAREGDRVERPRWICWFELLEDASPSADDIVLEYDQFPENVPGIDSPRAANALSTAFPLRSDGPQDVSDEPPADRGHVFHRYGADDTPLLPEAPFEYVHLEWQDESVLFRVRTQEAAVETQEIIHEATLAYESEGEFRAAIENESLETTFDPERLPDEQREIVETITRRREPARYEETPPPSDAFEAILDRLGISADWPDDGPRFSDWAYFEYGGTLYSARLERM
;
A
#
# COMPACT_ATOMS: atom_id res chain seq x y z
N MET A 1 -39.84 28.36 2.35
CA MET A 1 -38.93 27.83 3.39
C MET A 1 -38.53 26.44 2.93
N SER A 2 -37.39 26.36 2.26
CA SER A 2 -36.80 25.09 1.83
C SER A 2 -35.73 24.76 2.86
N THR A 3 -35.92 23.67 3.56
CA THR A 3 -34.98 23.09 4.52
C THR A 3 -33.68 22.79 3.78
N ALA A 4 -32.57 23.34 4.27
CA ALA A 4 -31.23 22.91 3.88
C ALA A 4 -31.05 21.43 4.30
N PRO A 5 -30.29 20.62 3.54
CA PRO A 5 -29.87 19.31 4.02
C PRO A 5 -28.96 19.47 5.25
N ALA A 6 -29.07 18.51 6.16
CA ALA A 6 -28.30 18.43 7.40
C ALA A 6 -26.79 18.47 7.11
N ASP A 7 -26.04 19.18 7.96
CA ASP A 7 -24.59 19.02 8.07
C ASP A 7 -24.29 17.52 8.30
N ASP A 8 -23.50 16.91 7.41
CA ASP A 8 -22.83 15.64 7.69
C ASP A 8 -21.82 15.93 8.82
N GLU A 9 -22.22 15.71 10.07
CA GLU A 9 -21.32 15.82 11.21
C GLU A 9 -20.23 14.75 11.07
N ALA A 10 -18.98 15.19 10.93
CA ALA A 10 -17.81 14.33 10.75
C ALA A 10 -17.81 13.21 11.81
N THR A 11 -17.62 11.95 11.44
CA THR A 11 -17.69 10.82 12.40
C THR A 11 -16.29 10.35 12.75
N TYR A 12 -16.01 10.16 14.05
CA TYR A 12 -14.77 9.52 14.51
C TYR A 12 -14.92 8.01 14.42
N ARG A 13 -13.93 7.34 13.82
CA ARG A 13 -13.82 5.88 13.76
C ARG A 13 -12.50 5.43 14.38
N LEU A 14 -12.57 4.60 15.43
CA LEU A 14 -11.41 3.94 16.01
C LEU A 14 -11.39 2.48 15.56
N ASP A 15 -10.41 2.14 14.72
CA ASP A 15 -10.20 0.79 14.21
C ASP A 15 -9.15 0.08 15.05
N GLY A 16 -9.46 -1.14 15.51
CA GLY A 16 -8.52 -2.00 16.21
C GLY A 16 -8.13 -3.23 15.40
N ARG A 17 -6.87 -3.65 15.51
CA ARG A 17 -6.34 -4.86 14.88
C ARG A 17 -5.53 -5.65 15.89
N ARG A 18 -5.73 -6.96 15.90
CA ARG A 18 -4.91 -7.85 16.73
C ARG A 18 -3.54 -8.02 16.09
N ILE A 19 -2.50 -7.95 16.92
CA ILE A 19 -1.13 -8.26 16.52
C ILE A 19 -0.87 -9.72 16.89
N GLU A 20 -0.57 -10.53 15.89
CA GLU A 20 -0.19 -11.93 16.10
C GLU A 20 1.30 -12.01 16.42
N GLY A 21 1.65 -12.78 17.47
CA GLY A 21 3.03 -12.90 17.93
C GLY A 21 3.43 -11.78 18.89
N SER A 22 4.56 -11.15 18.61
CA SER A 22 5.18 -10.11 19.44
C SER A 22 5.08 -8.74 18.78
N LEU A 23 5.14 -7.68 19.59
CA LEU A 23 5.03 -6.30 19.10
C LEU A 23 6.14 -5.98 18.08
N ASP A 24 7.34 -6.50 18.30
CA ASP A 24 8.50 -6.27 17.44
C ASP A 24 8.29 -6.74 15.99
N ALA A 25 7.44 -7.74 15.76
CA ALA A 25 7.09 -8.20 14.42
C ALA A 25 6.41 -7.11 13.58
N ALA A 26 5.65 -6.19 14.22
CA ALA A 26 5.00 -5.08 13.52
C ALA A 26 5.98 -4.04 12.96
N PHE A 27 7.22 -4.05 13.46
CA PHE A 27 8.29 -3.13 13.05
C PHE A 27 9.32 -3.79 12.13
N ARG A 28 9.15 -5.09 11.85
CA ARG A 28 10.07 -5.82 10.97
C ARG A 28 9.77 -5.53 9.52
N TRP A 29 10.85 -5.33 8.78
CA TRP A 29 10.78 -5.38 7.34
C TRP A 29 10.49 -6.81 6.89
N GLU A 30 9.37 -6.99 6.19
CA GLU A 30 9.07 -8.26 5.54
C GLU A 30 8.87 -8.05 4.04
N PRO A 31 9.54 -8.86 3.20
CA PRO A 31 9.31 -8.84 1.78
C PRO A 31 7.90 -9.38 1.50
N SER A 32 7.07 -8.61 0.82
CA SER A 32 5.72 -9.01 0.46
C SER A 32 5.49 -8.95 -1.05
N GLY A 33 4.52 -9.73 -1.53
CA GLY A 33 4.08 -9.70 -2.91
C GLY A 33 5.06 -10.29 -3.93
N LEU A 34 4.89 -9.87 -5.19
CA LEU A 34 5.51 -10.48 -6.37
C LEU A 34 7.02 -10.18 -6.51
N HIS A 35 7.56 -9.27 -5.71
CA HIS A 35 8.96 -8.80 -5.81
C HIS A 35 9.84 -9.28 -4.65
N ALA A 36 9.32 -10.10 -3.74
CA ALA A 36 9.99 -10.53 -2.52
C ALA A 36 11.44 -11.04 -2.69
N ALA A 37 11.75 -11.73 -3.80
CA ALA A 37 13.11 -12.21 -4.06
C ALA A 37 14.07 -11.07 -4.42
N HIS A 38 13.61 -10.11 -5.23
CA HIS A 38 14.38 -8.90 -5.54
C HIS A 38 14.59 -8.07 -4.27
N ASP A 39 13.53 -7.87 -3.50
CA ASP A 39 13.55 -7.01 -2.33
C ASP A 39 14.53 -7.54 -1.27
N ARG A 40 14.57 -8.86 -1.06
CA ARG A 40 15.57 -9.50 -0.18
C ARG A 40 17.00 -9.24 -0.65
N LYS A 41 17.27 -9.29 -1.96
CA LYS A 41 18.60 -8.99 -2.52
C LYS A 41 18.96 -7.52 -2.29
N LEU A 42 18.02 -6.61 -2.55
CA LEU A 42 18.23 -5.19 -2.35
C LEU A 42 18.47 -4.85 -0.87
N LEU A 43 17.73 -5.48 0.05
CA LEU A 43 17.96 -5.34 1.48
C LEU A 43 19.34 -5.89 1.88
N ALA A 44 19.73 -7.07 1.39
CA ALA A 44 21.05 -7.63 1.69
C ALA A 44 22.18 -6.69 1.22
N ASP A 45 22.07 -6.17 -0.01
CA ASP A 45 23.02 -5.19 -0.56
C ASP A 45 23.02 -3.90 0.28
N LEU A 46 21.86 -3.43 0.74
CA LEU A 46 21.73 -2.25 1.59
C LEU A 46 22.39 -2.46 2.96
N LEU A 47 22.12 -3.59 3.63
CA LEU A 47 22.72 -3.92 4.92
C LEU A 47 24.24 -4.12 4.82
N GLU A 48 24.76 -4.47 3.64
CA GLU A 48 26.22 -4.60 3.42
C GLU A 48 26.90 -3.26 3.22
N ASN A 49 26.26 -2.36 2.47
CA ASN A 49 26.88 -1.13 2.00
C ASN A 49 26.43 0.12 2.77
N GLY A 50 25.43 0.00 3.65
CA GLY A 50 24.84 1.08 4.46
C GLY A 50 23.96 2.06 3.68
N THR A 51 24.10 2.17 2.37
CA THR A 51 23.27 3.06 1.54
C THR A 51 23.00 2.45 0.17
N ARG A 52 21.79 2.65 -0.34
CA ARG A 52 21.39 2.19 -1.68
C ARG A 52 20.45 3.19 -2.34
N ARG A 53 20.56 3.33 -3.67
CA ARG A 53 19.65 4.15 -4.48
C ARG A 53 18.85 3.29 -5.42
N THR A 54 17.56 3.57 -5.55
CA THR A 54 16.63 2.93 -6.48
C THR A 54 15.82 3.99 -7.22
N ALA A 55 15.26 3.64 -8.38
CA ALA A 55 14.43 4.56 -9.15
C ALA A 55 13.02 3.99 -9.32
N GLY A 56 12.07 4.56 -8.58
CA GLY A 56 10.64 4.22 -8.66
C GLY A 56 10.26 3.00 -7.86
N PHE A 57 11.10 2.63 -6.90
CA PHE A 57 10.85 1.51 -6.01
C PHE A 57 11.45 1.82 -4.65
N ALA A 58 10.76 1.45 -3.58
CA ALA A 58 11.25 1.61 -2.22
C ALA A 58 11.09 0.31 -1.44
N LEU A 59 12.11 -0.11 -0.68
CA LEU A 59 11.97 -1.22 0.27
C LEU A 59 10.93 -0.91 1.35
N HIS A 60 10.83 0.37 1.69
CA HIS A 60 9.90 0.91 2.65
C HIS A 60 9.46 2.31 2.20
N SER A 61 8.23 2.71 2.51
CA SER A 61 7.72 4.01 2.06
C SER A 61 8.53 5.15 2.67
N PRO A 62 8.99 6.15 1.88
CA PRO A 62 9.57 7.38 2.43
C PRO A 62 8.61 8.17 3.33
N ALA A 63 7.30 7.93 3.18
CA ALA A 63 6.24 8.54 3.97
C ALA A 63 5.75 7.63 5.09
N ALA A 64 6.46 6.54 5.39
CA ALA A 64 6.05 5.67 6.48
C ALA A 64 6.19 6.36 7.84
N GLU A 65 5.18 6.15 8.66
CA GLU A 65 5.06 6.76 9.99
C GLU A 65 5.95 6.06 11.02
N HIS A 66 6.24 4.76 10.83
CA HIS A 66 7.03 3.96 11.77
C HIS A 66 8.37 3.55 11.17
N PRO A 67 9.45 3.60 11.97
CA PRO A 67 10.72 3.00 11.59
C PRO A 67 10.56 1.52 11.28
N VAL A 68 11.25 1.07 10.24
CA VAL A 68 11.27 -0.33 9.85
C VAL A 68 12.67 -0.91 10.05
N TYR A 69 12.72 -2.13 10.58
CA TYR A 69 13.96 -2.77 11.00
C TYR A 69 14.23 -4.07 10.26
N ALA A 70 15.50 -4.33 9.99
CA ALA A 70 15.98 -5.57 9.39
C ALA A 70 17.16 -6.15 10.19
N GLU A 71 17.23 -7.47 10.26
CA GLU A 71 18.31 -8.17 10.96
C GLU A 71 19.43 -8.56 9.99
N ARG A 72 20.67 -8.45 10.45
CA ARG A 72 21.84 -9.06 9.82
C ARG A 72 22.91 -9.35 10.88
N ASP A 73 23.47 -10.55 10.83
CA ASP A 73 24.59 -10.95 11.68
C ASP A 73 24.31 -10.69 13.18
N GLU A 74 23.11 -11.08 13.64
CA GLU A 74 22.56 -10.88 15.00
C GLU A 74 22.24 -9.42 15.38
N ALA A 75 22.73 -8.44 14.62
CA ALA A 75 22.45 -7.02 14.81
C ALA A 75 21.16 -6.60 14.07
N VAL A 76 20.51 -5.56 14.59
CA VAL A 76 19.28 -4.99 14.02
C VAL A 76 19.56 -3.59 13.50
N TYR A 77 19.19 -3.36 12.24
CA TYR A 77 19.39 -2.13 11.51
C TYR A 77 18.06 -1.43 11.31
N ARG A 78 18.01 -0.12 11.54
CA ARG A 78 16.91 0.73 11.08
C ARG A 78 17.10 1.03 9.61
N ILE A 79 16.04 0.85 8.84
CA ILE A 79 15.96 1.14 7.41
C ILE A 79 15.16 2.42 7.23
N ASP A 80 15.85 3.46 6.79
CA ASP A 80 15.24 4.74 6.44
C ASP A 80 15.16 4.87 4.92
N ALA A 81 14.10 5.48 4.42
CA ALA A 81 13.93 5.81 3.01
C ALA A 81 13.58 7.29 2.87
N ARG A 82 14.17 7.95 1.87
CA ARG A 82 13.84 9.34 1.52
C ARG A 82 13.84 9.54 0.03
N GLU A 83 13.06 10.52 -0.40
CA GLU A 83 13.04 10.94 -1.79
C GLU A 83 14.37 11.65 -2.15
N GLY A 84 14.95 11.23 -3.27
CA GLY A 84 16.06 11.91 -3.94
C GLY A 84 15.57 12.79 -5.09
N ASP A 85 16.42 12.96 -6.09
CA ASP A 85 16.07 13.72 -7.29
C ASP A 85 15.14 12.91 -8.22
N ARG A 86 14.37 13.60 -9.06
CA ARG A 86 13.68 12.95 -10.18
C ARG A 86 14.70 12.64 -11.27
N VAL A 87 14.67 11.40 -11.76
CA VAL A 87 15.64 10.91 -12.73
C VAL A 87 14.91 10.23 -13.89
N GLU A 88 15.34 10.52 -15.11
CA GLU A 88 14.87 9.78 -16.28
C GLU A 88 15.53 8.40 -16.33
N ARG A 89 14.71 7.37 -16.56
CA ARG A 89 15.17 6.01 -16.77
C ARG A 89 14.46 5.40 -17.97
N PRO A 90 15.17 4.61 -18.80
CA PRO A 90 14.50 3.80 -19.80
C PRO A 90 13.61 2.78 -19.09
N ARG A 91 12.34 2.76 -19.47
CA ARG A 91 11.31 1.85 -18.97
C ARG A 91 10.52 1.31 -20.13
N TRP A 92 10.12 0.05 -20.01
CA TRP A 92 9.09 -0.50 -20.87
C TRP A 92 7.73 -0.06 -20.35
N ILE A 93 6.84 0.28 -21.27
CA ILE A 93 5.47 0.70 -20.98
C ILE A 93 4.56 -0.21 -21.77
N CYS A 94 3.55 -0.75 -21.12
CA CYS A 94 2.44 -1.44 -21.78
C CYS A 94 1.17 -0.63 -21.60
N TRP A 95 0.44 -0.42 -22.69
CA TRP A 95 -0.86 0.25 -22.67
C TRP A 95 -1.78 -0.34 -23.73
N PHE A 96 -3.04 0.03 -23.66
CA PHE A 96 -4.05 -0.33 -24.63
C PHE A 96 -4.48 0.93 -25.37
N GLU A 97 -4.18 0.98 -26.67
CA GLU A 97 -4.61 2.05 -27.58
C GLU A 97 -6.08 1.80 -27.95
N LEU A 98 -6.95 2.78 -27.69
CA LEU A 98 -8.35 2.74 -28.09
C LEU A 98 -8.46 2.94 -29.61
N LEU A 99 -9.23 2.09 -30.28
CA LEU A 99 -9.41 2.16 -31.73
C LEU A 99 -10.84 2.56 -32.08
N GLU A 100 -10.99 3.73 -32.71
CA GLU A 100 -12.30 4.26 -33.10
C GLU A 100 -12.87 3.61 -34.39
N ASP A 101 -12.00 3.23 -35.33
CA ASP A 101 -12.39 2.77 -36.68
C ASP A 101 -11.56 1.57 -37.20
N ALA A 102 -11.05 0.73 -36.30
CA ALA A 102 -10.26 -0.43 -36.68
C ALA A 102 -11.08 -1.72 -36.60
N SER A 103 -11.05 -2.52 -37.66
CA SER A 103 -11.46 -3.92 -37.60
C SER A 103 -10.21 -4.80 -37.62
N PRO A 104 -10.09 -5.77 -36.69
CA PRO A 104 -8.98 -6.70 -36.71
C PRO A 104 -9.01 -7.52 -37.99
N SER A 105 -7.84 -7.87 -38.50
CA SER A 105 -7.70 -8.77 -39.63
C SER A 105 -8.08 -10.21 -39.23
N ALA A 106 -8.32 -11.09 -40.20
CA ALA A 106 -8.65 -12.49 -39.91
C ALA A 106 -7.51 -13.28 -39.22
N ASP A 107 -6.28 -12.76 -39.30
CA ASP A 107 -5.09 -13.35 -38.68
C ASP A 107 -4.80 -12.74 -37.30
N ASP A 108 -5.51 -11.67 -36.92
CA ASP A 108 -5.31 -10.98 -35.65
C ASP A 108 -5.92 -11.80 -34.51
N ILE A 109 -5.18 -11.96 -33.42
CA ILE A 109 -5.68 -12.62 -32.22
C ILE A 109 -6.41 -11.59 -31.35
N VAL A 110 -7.72 -11.77 -31.22
CA VAL A 110 -8.60 -10.94 -30.40
C VAL A 110 -8.96 -11.70 -29.13
N LEU A 111 -8.73 -11.07 -27.98
CA LEU A 111 -9.14 -11.55 -26.67
C LEU A 111 -10.46 -10.87 -26.27
N GLU A 112 -11.44 -11.63 -25.81
CA GLU A 112 -12.65 -11.04 -25.22
C GLU A 112 -12.36 -10.57 -23.79
N TYR A 113 -12.85 -9.39 -23.41
CA TYR A 113 -12.55 -8.78 -22.11
C TYR A 113 -12.99 -9.64 -20.91
N ASP A 114 -14.02 -10.48 -21.06
CA ASP A 114 -14.47 -11.40 -20.00
C ASP A 114 -13.42 -12.48 -19.64
N GLN A 115 -12.42 -12.68 -20.50
CA GLN A 115 -11.27 -13.56 -20.27
C GLN A 115 -10.11 -12.84 -19.57
N PHE A 116 -10.22 -11.55 -19.34
CA PHE A 116 -9.18 -10.68 -18.80
C PHE A 116 -9.43 -10.32 -17.32
N PRO A 117 -8.41 -10.09 -16.48
CA PRO A 117 -6.98 -10.38 -16.66
C PRO A 117 -6.58 -11.78 -16.13
N GLU A 118 -7.45 -12.47 -15.39
CA GLU A 118 -7.10 -13.69 -14.65
C GLU A 118 -7.06 -14.96 -15.53
N ASN A 119 -7.69 -14.93 -16.71
CA ASN A 119 -7.84 -16.09 -17.58
C ASN A 119 -7.21 -15.89 -18.97
N VAL A 120 -6.24 -14.98 -19.10
CA VAL A 120 -5.57 -14.70 -20.38
C VAL A 120 -4.77 -15.94 -20.82
N PRO A 121 -5.16 -16.64 -21.90
CA PRO A 121 -4.49 -17.86 -22.32
C PRO A 121 -3.05 -17.56 -22.75
N GLY A 122 -2.06 -18.28 -22.20
CA GLY A 122 -0.64 -18.09 -22.52
C GLY A 122 0.09 -17.11 -21.60
N ILE A 123 -0.59 -16.53 -20.60
CA ILE A 123 0.05 -15.75 -19.53
C ILE A 123 0.09 -16.57 -18.25
N ASP A 124 1.24 -17.20 -17.99
CA ASP A 124 1.44 -18.04 -16.81
C ASP A 124 2.04 -17.28 -15.61
N SER A 125 2.30 -15.97 -15.76
CA SER A 125 2.90 -15.13 -14.72
C SER A 125 1.88 -14.19 -14.09
N PRO A 126 1.61 -14.30 -12.77
CA PRO A 126 0.76 -13.35 -12.05
C PRO A 126 1.24 -11.90 -12.19
N ARG A 127 2.55 -11.67 -12.36
CA ARG A 127 3.12 -10.34 -12.59
C ARG A 127 2.75 -9.78 -13.96
N ALA A 128 2.77 -10.62 -15.00
CA ALA A 128 2.35 -10.22 -16.34
C ALA A 128 0.83 -9.98 -16.39
N ALA A 129 0.03 -10.83 -15.75
CA ALA A 129 -1.41 -10.64 -15.64
C ALA A 129 -1.78 -9.34 -14.92
N ASN A 130 -1.14 -9.05 -13.77
CA ASN A 130 -1.34 -7.80 -13.03
C ASN A 130 -0.93 -6.57 -13.85
N ALA A 131 0.19 -6.67 -14.58
CA ALA A 131 0.66 -5.57 -15.43
C ALA A 131 -0.34 -5.23 -16.54
N LEU A 132 -0.89 -6.25 -17.22
CA LEU A 132 -1.94 -6.04 -18.22
C LEU A 132 -3.21 -5.48 -17.58
N SER A 133 -3.65 -6.03 -16.44
CA SER A 133 -4.81 -5.51 -15.70
C SER A 133 -4.67 -4.03 -15.37
N THR A 134 -3.48 -3.62 -14.90
CA THR A 134 -3.20 -2.22 -14.53
C THR A 134 -3.10 -1.32 -15.77
N ALA A 135 -2.67 -1.86 -16.91
CA ALA A 135 -2.54 -1.12 -18.15
C ALA A 135 -3.89 -0.87 -18.85
N PHE A 136 -4.94 -1.63 -18.53
CA PHE A 136 -6.21 -1.58 -19.24
C PHE A 136 -7.01 -0.31 -18.85
N PRO A 137 -7.30 0.61 -19.78
CA PRO A 137 -7.79 1.95 -19.49
C PRO A 137 -9.32 1.99 -19.38
N LEU A 138 -9.89 1.13 -18.53
CA LEU A 138 -11.32 1.11 -18.23
C LEU A 138 -11.58 1.79 -16.88
N ARG A 139 -12.35 2.88 -16.90
CA ARG A 139 -12.74 3.64 -15.71
C ARG A 139 -14.26 3.55 -15.48
N SER A 140 -14.74 4.09 -14.36
CA SER A 140 -16.17 4.10 -14.02
C SER A 140 -17.05 4.81 -15.05
N ASP A 141 -16.49 5.77 -15.77
CA ASP A 141 -17.13 6.56 -16.83
C ASP A 141 -16.97 5.94 -18.23
N GLY A 142 -16.16 4.88 -18.37
CA GLY A 142 -16.02 4.12 -19.61
C GLY A 142 -14.58 3.92 -20.08
N PRO A 143 -14.41 3.35 -21.30
CA PRO A 143 -13.11 3.18 -21.95
C PRO A 143 -12.44 4.54 -22.21
N GLN A 144 -11.12 4.62 -22.01
CA GLN A 144 -10.34 5.84 -22.21
C GLN A 144 -9.29 5.64 -23.30
N ASP A 145 -9.05 6.67 -24.11
CA ASP A 145 -7.84 6.76 -24.93
C ASP A 145 -6.72 7.41 -24.12
N VAL A 146 -5.61 6.68 -23.97
CA VAL A 146 -4.43 7.10 -23.23
C VAL A 146 -3.22 7.32 -24.15
N SER A 147 -3.40 7.20 -25.46
CA SER A 147 -2.29 7.13 -26.43
C SER A 147 -1.44 8.41 -26.46
N ASP A 148 -2.06 9.56 -26.25
CA ASP A 148 -1.40 10.87 -26.21
C ASP A 148 -0.86 11.25 -24.82
N GLU A 149 -1.13 10.43 -23.79
CA GLU A 149 -0.63 10.69 -22.45
C GLU A 149 0.91 10.56 -22.38
N PRO A 150 1.56 11.27 -21.43
CA PRO A 150 2.97 11.07 -21.15
C PRO A 150 3.30 9.59 -20.89
N PRO A 151 4.52 9.14 -21.22
CA PRO A 151 4.93 7.75 -21.02
C PRO A 151 4.67 7.18 -19.61
N ALA A 152 4.74 8.03 -18.58
CA ALA A 152 4.47 7.64 -17.19
C ALA A 152 2.99 7.34 -16.90
N ASP A 153 2.08 7.98 -17.62
CA ASP A 153 0.64 8.02 -17.35
C ASP A 153 -0.18 7.19 -18.35
N ARG A 154 0.46 6.78 -19.44
CA ARG A 154 -0.16 6.03 -20.54
C ARG A 154 -0.63 4.62 -20.16
N GLY A 155 -0.04 4.00 -19.15
CA GLY A 155 -0.36 2.62 -18.78
C GLY A 155 0.59 2.04 -17.74
N HIS A 156 0.81 0.73 -17.78
CA HIS A 156 1.69 0.06 -16.83
C HIS A 156 3.16 0.27 -17.19
N VAL A 157 3.91 0.90 -16.29
CA VAL A 157 5.36 1.10 -16.40
C VAL A 157 6.10 -0.06 -15.73
N PHE A 158 6.88 -0.82 -16.50
CA PHE A 158 7.70 -1.90 -15.96
C PHE A 158 8.97 -1.36 -15.33
N HIS A 159 9.03 -1.43 -14.00
CA HIS A 159 10.24 -1.16 -13.25
C HIS A 159 11.29 -2.25 -13.54
N ARG A 160 12.50 -1.82 -13.92
CA ARG A 160 13.69 -2.67 -13.93
C ARG A 160 14.38 -2.56 -12.58
N TYR A 161 14.52 -3.69 -11.92
CA TYR A 161 15.06 -3.78 -10.57
C TYR A 161 16.59 -3.97 -10.55
N GLY A 162 17.22 -4.17 -11.72
CA GLY A 162 18.68 -4.27 -11.88
C GLY A 162 19.10 -4.27 -13.36
N ALA A 163 20.41 -4.19 -13.62
CA ALA A 163 20.96 -4.24 -14.99
C ALA A 163 20.72 -5.61 -15.66
N ASP A 164 20.71 -6.67 -14.86
CA ASP A 164 20.45 -8.05 -15.29
C ASP A 164 18.97 -8.45 -15.13
N ASP A 165 18.12 -7.55 -14.63
CA ASP A 165 16.70 -7.83 -14.48
C ASP A 165 16.07 -7.85 -15.86
N THR A 166 15.66 -9.04 -16.30
CA THR A 166 14.99 -9.19 -17.58
C THR A 166 13.64 -8.52 -17.45
N PRO A 167 13.33 -7.48 -18.25
CA PRO A 167 12.01 -6.88 -18.20
C PRO A 167 10.99 -7.98 -18.52
N LEU A 168 10.11 -8.25 -17.54
CA LEU A 168 8.92 -9.07 -17.74
C LEU A 168 7.92 -8.28 -18.59
N LEU A 169 8.30 -8.03 -19.84
CA LEU A 169 7.39 -7.62 -20.87
C LEU A 169 6.42 -8.78 -21.09
N PRO A 170 5.10 -8.54 -20.96
CA PRO A 170 4.16 -9.49 -21.52
C PRO A 170 4.37 -9.48 -23.03
N GLU A 171 4.93 -10.56 -23.57
CA GLU A 171 4.62 -10.94 -24.95
C GLU A 171 3.15 -11.35 -24.93
N ALA A 172 2.27 -10.37 -25.07
CA ALA A 172 0.84 -10.61 -25.04
C ALA A 172 0.50 -11.64 -26.13
N PRO A 173 -0.16 -12.76 -25.79
CA PRO A 173 -0.51 -13.81 -26.75
C PRO A 173 -1.68 -13.40 -27.67
N PHE A 174 -2.08 -12.13 -27.60
CA PHE A 174 -3.15 -11.50 -28.35
C PHE A 174 -2.68 -10.11 -28.79
N GLU A 175 -3.29 -9.57 -29.85
CA GLU A 175 -3.01 -8.22 -30.34
C GLU A 175 -4.08 -7.22 -29.92
N TYR A 176 -5.32 -7.69 -29.76
CA TYR A 176 -6.46 -6.85 -29.45
C TYR A 176 -7.26 -7.38 -28.28
N VAL A 177 -7.90 -6.47 -27.56
CA VAL A 177 -8.95 -6.80 -26.59
C VAL A 177 -10.25 -6.18 -27.05
N HIS A 178 -11.28 -7.00 -27.11
CA HIS A 178 -12.64 -6.58 -27.43
C HIS A 178 -13.45 -6.41 -26.15
N LEU A 179 -14.13 -5.28 -26.03
CA LEU A 179 -14.95 -4.90 -24.89
C LEU A 179 -16.34 -4.47 -25.37
N GLU A 180 -17.38 -5.07 -24.80
CA GLU A 180 -18.76 -4.58 -24.92
C GLU A 180 -19.06 -3.65 -23.74
N TRP A 181 -19.36 -2.38 -24.03
CA TRP A 181 -19.67 -1.36 -23.01
C TRP A 181 -20.88 -0.53 -23.43
N GLN A 182 -21.94 -0.51 -22.62
CA GLN A 182 -23.16 0.28 -22.88
C GLN A 182 -23.75 0.06 -24.29
N ASP A 183 -23.79 -1.19 -24.75
CA ASP A 183 -24.26 -1.60 -26.08
C ASP A 183 -23.35 -1.12 -27.26
N GLU A 184 -22.14 -0.64 -26.96
CA GLU A 184 -21.11 -0.31 -27.94
C GLU A 184 -19.96 -1.32 -27.90
N SER A 185 -19.52 -1.74 -29.09
CA SER A 185 -18.35 -2.60 -29.28
C SER A 185 -17.11 -1.72 -29.38
N VAL A 186 -16.15 -1.97 -28.50
CA VAL A 186 -14.92 -1.21 -28.35
C VAL A 186 -13.73 -2.13 -28.54
N LEU A 187 -12.75 -1.68 -29.32
CA LEU A 187 -11.54 -2.43 -29.59
C LEU A 187 -10.33 -1.69 -29.06
N PHE A 188 -9.49 -2.41 -28.34
CA PHE A 188 -8.21 -1.94 -27.89
C PHE A 188 -7.08 -2.73 -28.54
N ARG A 189 -5.95 -2.08 -28.82
CA ARG A 189 -4.72 -2.74 -29.22
C ARG A 189 -3.67 -2.65 -28.13
N VAL A 190 -3.10 -3.79 -27.76
CA VAL A 190 -1.98 -3.80 -26.83
C VAL A 190 -0.74 -3.23 -27.51
N ARG A 191 -0.06 -2.32 -26.81
CA ARG A 191 1.15 -1.66 -27.26
C ARG A 191 2.22 -1.77 -26.20
N THR A 192 3.45 -1.97 -26.65
CA THR A 192 4.63 -1.95 -25.80
C THR A 192 5.69 -1.03 -26.40
N GLN A 193 6.29 -0.17 -25.58
CA GLN A 193 7.35 0.74 -26.02
C GLN A 193 8.37 0.93 -24.90
N GLU A 194 9.66 1.00 -25.26
CA GLU A 194 10.69 1.52 -24.36
C GLU A 194 10.76 3.04 -24.53
N ALA A 195 10.58 3.77 -23.44
CA ALA A 195 10.67 5.23 -23.41
C ALA A 195 11.41 5.71 -22.16
N ALA A 196 11.90 6.95 -22.20
CA ALA A 196 12.38 7.62 -21.00
C ALA A 196 11.18 7.98 -20.12
N VAL A 197 11.18 7.49 -18.89
CA VAL A 197 10.17 7.79 -17.88
C VAL A 197 10.85 8.50 -16.72
N GLU A 198 10.36 9.68 -16.39
CA GLU A 198 10.77 10.40 -15.20
C GLU A 198 10.30 9.63 -13.97
N THR A 199 11.22 9.32 -13.07
CA THR A 199 10.97 8.46 -11.93
C THR A 199 11.54 9.10 -10.67
N GLN A 200 10.83 8.98 -9.56
CA GLN A 200 11.34 9.40 -8.25
C GLN A 200 12.51 8.49 -7.82
N GLU A 201 13.69 9.07 -7.60
CA GLU A 201 14.78 8.34 -6.94
C GLU A 201 14.43 8.17 -5.45
N ILE A 202 14.73 7.00 -4.90
CA ILE A 202 14.61 6.69 -3.48
C ILE A 202 15.99 6.34 -2.96
N ILE A 203 16.38 7.01 -1.88
CA ILE A 203 17.64 6.79 -1.17
C ILE A 203 17.31 6.03 0.10
N HIS A 204 17.87 4.83 0.21
CA HIS A 204 17.76 3.94 1.37
C HIS A 204 19.02 4.02 2.19
N GLU A 205 18.87 4.12 3.50
CA GLU A 205 19.98 4.14 4.46
C GLU A 205 19.71 3.08 5.53
N ALA A 206 20.72 2.25 5.82
CA ALA A 206 20.68 1.27 6.89
C ALA A 206 21.65 1.70 7.99
N THR A 207 21.11 1.95 9.17
CA THR A 207 21.89 2.36 10.34
C THR A 207 21.76 1.30 11.42
N LEU A 208 22.88 0.88 12.01
CA LEU A 208 22.86 -0.02 13.17
C LEU A 208 22.02 0.64 14.28
N ALA A 209 20.95 -0.03 14.69
CA ALA A 209 20.05 0.46 15.73
C ALA A 209 20.29 -0.28 17.04
N TYR A 210 20.46 -1.60 16.98
CA TYR A 210 20.67 -2.46 18.15
C TYR A 210 21.71 -3.53 17.85
N GLU A 211 22.52 -3.88 18.86
CA GLU A 211 23.59 -4.88 18.71
C GLU A 211 23.06 -6.32 18.79
N SER A 212 21.81 -6.50 19.24
CA SER A 212 21.19 -7.82 19.34
C SER A 212 19.66 -7.80 19.19
N GLU A 213 19.12 -8.96 18.82
CA GLU A 213 17.69 -9.24 18.80
C GLU A 213 16.98 -8.99 20.14
N GLY A 214 17.65 -9.34 21.24
CA GLY A 214 17.08 -9.18 22.58
C GLY A 214 16.98 -7.72 23.00
N GLU A 215 17.96 -6.90 22.63
CA GLU A 215 17.96 -5.46 22.84
C GLU A 215 16.83 -4.79 22.03
N PHE A 216 16.70 -5.15 20.76
CA PHE A 216 15.63 -4.66 19.89
C PHE A 216 14.24 -4.96 20.46
N ARG A 217 13.96 -6.22 20.84
CA ARG A 217 12.64 -6.57 21.38
C ARG A 217 12.33 -5.78 22.65
N ALA A 218 13.29 -5.67 23.55
CA ALA A 218 13.12 -4.90 24.79
C ALA A 218 12.90 -3.40 24.52
N ALA A 219 13.59 -2.83 23.52
CA ALA A 219 13.40 -1.44 23.13
C ALA A 219 11.99 -1.21 22.57
N ILE A 220 11.55 -2.02 21.59
CA ILE A 220 10.23 -1.87 20.99
C ILE A 220 9.10 -2.06 22.01
N GLU A 221 9.20 -3.07 22.89
CA GLU A 221 8.21 -3.27 23.96
C GLU A 221 8.12 -2.08 24.91
N ASN A 222 9.22 -1.37 25.18
CA ASN A 222 9.23 -0.23 26.10
C ASN A 222 8.88 1.10 25.43
N GLU A 223 9.24 1.29 24.16
CA GLU A 223 9.14 2.57 23.46
C GLU A 223 7.86 2.69 22.63
N SER A 224 7.33 1.58 22.12
CA SER A 224 6.20 1.59 21.18
C SER A 224 4.88 1.15 21.80
N LEU A 225 4.91 0.53 22.99
CA LEU A 225 3.68 0.16 23.70
C LEU A 225 3.15 1.38 24.48
N GLU A 226 2.07 1.99 23.98
CA GLU A 226 1.48 3.19 24.57
C GLU A 226 0.85 2.91 25.94
N THR A 227 0.12 1.81 26.05
CA THR A 227 -0.58 1.48 27.30
C THR A 227 -0.97 0.01 27.42
N THR A 228 -1.26 -0.39 28.66
CA THR A 228 -1.88 -1.67 28.99
C THR A 228 -3.27 -1.42 29.59
N PHE A 229 -4.27 -1.97 28.93
CA PHE A 229 -5.65 -1.98 29.39
C PHE A 229 -5.94 -3.28 30.16
N ASP A 230 -6.13 -3.15 31.47
CA ASP A 230 -6.58 -4.25 32.32
C ASP A 230 -8.13 -4.30 32.29
N PRO A 231 -8.74 -5.38 31.74
CA PRO A 231 -10.19 -5.50 31.64
C PRO A 231 -10.90 -5.38 32.99
N GLU A 232 -10.27 -5.82 34.09
CA GLU A 232 -10.88 -5.81 35.42
C GLU A 232 -10.83 -4.42 36.08
N ARG A 233 -9.95 -3.53 35.61
CA ARG A 233 -9.74 -2.19 36.17
C ARG A 233 -10.32 -1.07 35.33
N LEU A 234 -10.71 -1.36 34.09
CA LEU A 234 -11.36 -0.39 33.22
C LEU A 234 -12.78 -0.06 33.70
N PRO A 235 -13.18 1.23 33.71
CA PRO A 235 -14.59 1.62 33.81
C PRO A 235 -15.44 0.98 32.71
N ASP A 236 -16.71 0.72 32.98
CA ASP A 236 -17.57 -0.07 32.08
C ASP A 236 -17.67 0.54 30.66
N GLU A 237 -17.83 1.86 30.55
CA GLU A 237 -17.93 2.57 29.25
C GLU A 237 -16.62 2.49 28.45
N GLN A 238 -15.48 2.70 29.11
CA GLN A 238 -14.16 2.53 28.49
C GLN A 238 -13.89 1.06 28.11
N ARG A 239 -14.32 0.12 28.95
CA ARG A 239 -14.20 -1.32 28.68
C ARG A 239 -14.99 -1.70 27.43
N GLU A 240 -16.21 -1.18 27.27
CA GLU A 240 -17.04 -1.45 26.09
C GLU A 240 -16.35 -0.97 24.79
N ILE A 241 -15.73 0.20 24.81
CA ILE A 241 -14.96 0.73 23.67
C ILE A 241 -13.78 -0.20 23.34
N VAL A 242 -12.95 -0.51 24.34
CA VAL A 242 -11.75 -1.37 24.15
C VAL A 242 -12.15 -2.78 23.71
N GLU A 243 -13.19 -3.38 24.30
CA GLU A 243 -13.73 -4.67 23.88
C GLU A 243 -14.23 -4.62 22.43
N THR A 244 -14.84 -3.51 22.01
CA THR A 244 -15.35 -3.36 20.64
C THR A 244 -14.22 -3.36 19.62
N ILE A 245 -13.15 -2.61 19.86
CA ILE A 245 -11.99 -2.53 18.95
C ILE A 245 -11.06 -3.76 19.05
N THR A 246 -11.20 -4.60 20.08
CA THR A 246 -10.39 -5.83 20.26
C THR A 246 -11.14 -7.11 19.90
N ARG A 247 -12.39 -7.02 19.43
CA ARG A 247 -13.20 -8.17 19.03
C ARG A 247 -12.52 -8.97 17.90
N ARG A 248 -12.54 -10.30 18.03
CA ARG A 248 -12.01 -11.22 17.01
C ARG A 248 -12.79 -11.24 15.69
N ARG A 249 -13.98 -10.64 15.62
CA ARG A 249 -14.78 -10.60 14.39
C ARG A 249 -14.60 -9.24 13.73
N GLU A 250 -14.11 -9.26 12.50
CA GLU A 250 -13.92 -8.05 11.70
C GLU A 250 -15.25 -7.53 11.12
N PRO A 251 -15.42 -6.20 11.01
CA PRO A 251 -14.49 -5.17 11.48
C PRO A 251 -14.61 -4.90 12.99
N ALA A 252 -13.46 -4.87 13.69
CA ALA A 252 -13.38 -4.47 15.09
C ALA A 252 -13.22 -2.94 15.15
N ARG A 253 -14.36 -2.24 15.08
CA ARG A 253 -14.42 -0.78 14.96
C ARG A 253 -15.40 -0.17 15.95
N TYR A 254 -15.03 0.98 16.51
CA TYR A 254 -15.89 1.82 17.32
C TYR A 254 -16.09 3.16 16.61
N GLU A 255 -17.32 3.68 16.60
CA GLU A 255 -17.67 4.91 15.90
C GLU A 255 -18.44 5.84 16.85
N GLU A 256 -18.11 7.13 16.83
CA GLU A 256 -18.78 8.16 17.63
C GLU A 256 -18.89 9.49 16.85
N THR A 257 -20.04 10.15 16.95
CA THR A 257 -20.27 11.48 16.38
C THR A 257 -19.84 12.57 17.38
N PRO A 258 -19.27 13.69 16.91
CA PRO A 258 -18.91 14.81 17.76
C PRO A 258 -20.09 15.34 18.59
N PRO A 259 -19.84 15.86 19.80
CA PRO A 259 -18.56 15.80 20.50
C PRO A 259 -18.25 14.38 21.01
N PRO A 260 -16.96 13.96 21.03
CA PRO A 260 -16.57 12.67 21.57
C PRO A 260 -16.95 12.56 23.06
N SER A 261 -17.34 11.36 23.50
CA SER A 261 -17.64 11.10 24.91
C SER A 261 -16.38 11.18 25.77
N ASP A 262 -16.53 11.54 27.05
CA ASP A 262 -15.44 11.52 28.04
C ASP A 262 -14.74 10.14 28.10
N ALA A 263 -15.50 9.06 27.88
CA ALA A 263 -14.96 7.70 27.83
C ALA A 263 -14.06 7.48 26.61
N PHE A 264 -14.47 7.98 25.44
CA PHE A 264 -13.70 7.88 24.21
C PHE A 264 -12.47 8.78 24.23
N GLU A 265 -12.59 10.04 24.67
CA GLU A 265 -11.45 10.95 24.87
C GLU A 265 -10.41 10.33 25.81
N ALA A 266 -10.84 9.75 26.94
CA ALA A 266 -9.93 9.10 27.87
C ALA A 266 -9.22 7.86 27.29
N ILE A 267 -9.84 7.14 26.35
CA ILE A 267 -9.17 6.05 25.63
C ILE A 267 -8.14 6.60 24.64
N LEU A 268 -8.50 7.62 23.87
CA LEU A 268 -7.60 8.25 22.90
C LEU A 268 -6.37 8.85 23.60
N ASP A 269 -6.55 9.57 24.70
CA ASP A 269 -5.46 10.12 25.51
C ASP A 269 -4.50 9.04 25.99
N ARG A 270 -5.03 7.90 26.45
CA ARG A 270 -4.22 6.75 26.91
C ARG A 270 -3.50 6.05 25.77
N LEU A 271 -4.03 6.12 24.56
CA LEU A 271 -3.39 5.64 23.34
C LEU A 271 -2.42 6.66 22.74
N GLY A 272 -2.28 7.85 23.34
CA GLY A 272 -1.47 8.94 22.78
C GLY A 272 -2.06 9.55 21.50
N ILE A 273 -3.35 9.28 21.20
CA ILE A 273 -4.02 9.76 20.00
C ILE A 273 -4.73 11.07 20.32
N SER A 274 -4.39 12.14 19.59
CA SER A 274 -5.12 13.40 19.68
C SER A 274 -6.46 13.32 18.91
N ALA A 275 -7.55 13.70 19.58
CA ALA A 275 -8.84 13.95 18.93
C ALA A 275 -8.88 15.33 18.24
N ASP A 276 -7.97 16.25 18.58
CA ASP A 276 -7.87 17.57 17.97
C ASP A 276 -7.14 17.49 16.64
N TRP A 277 -7.90 17.60 15.55
CA TRP A 277 -7.40 17.54 14.19
C TRP A 277 -7.52 18.93 13.56
N PRO A 278 -6.42 19.47 12.98
CA PRO A 278 -6.56 20.65 12.15
C PRO A 278 -7.49 20.33 10.96
N ASP A 279 -8.30 21.29 10.52
CA ASP A 279 -9.29 21.08 9.44
C ASP A 279 -8.65 20.59 8.12
N ASP A 280 -7.34 20.81 7.94
CA ASP A 280 -6.54 20.37 6.80
C ASP A 280 -5.53 19.23 7.15
N GLY A 281 -5.74 18.52 8.27
CA GLY A 281 -4.84 17.48 8.78
C GLY A 281 -4.96 16.10 8.12
N PRO A 282 -4.07 15.15 8.47
CA PRO A 282 -4.21 13.76 8.03
C PRO A 282 -5.57 13.23 8.47
N ARG A 283 -6.23 12.45 7.60
CA ARG A 283 -7.56 11.87 7.90
C ARG A 283 -7.51 10.65 8.81
N PHE A 284 -6.31 10.28 9.25
CA PHE A 284 -6.02 9.16 10.12
C PHE A 284 -4.96 9.61 11.14
N SER A 285 -5.01 9.09 12.36
CA SER A 285 -3.88 9.19 13.30
C SER A 285 -2.78 8.22 12.90
N ASP A 286 -1.61 8.39 13.52
CA ASP A 286 -0.61 7.33 13.59
C ASP A 286 -1.20 6.10 14.31
N TRP A 287 -0.58 4.92 14.12
CA TRP A 287 -0.96 3.72 14.87
C TRP A 287 -0.47 3.81 16.32
N ALA A 288 -1.37 3.53 17.26
CA ALA A 288 -1.07 3.32 18.67
C ALA A 288 -1.04 1.83 18.97
N TYR A 289 -0.01 1.35 19.68
CA TYR A 289 0.09 -0.06 20.06
C TYR A 289 -0.23 -0.22 21.54
N PHE A 290 -1.09 -1.19 21.88
CA PHE A 290 -1.53 -1.40 23.25
C PHE A 290 -1.73 -2.88 23.56
N GLU A 291 -1.73 -3.20 24.85
CA GLU A 291 -2.09 -4.53 25.34
C GLU A 291 -3.47 -4.50 25.99
N TYR A 292 -4.30 -5.49 25.69
CA TYR A 292 -5.57 -5.72 26.38
C TYR A 292 -5.69 -7.19 26.80
N GLY A 293 -5.77 -7.41 28.11
CA GLY A 293 -5.91 -8.76 28.69
C GLY A 293 -4.79 -9.73 28.28
N GLY A 294 -3.53 -9.28 28.21
CA GLY A 294 -2.39 -10.11 27.82
C GLY A 294 -2.25 -10.33 26.31
N THR A 295 -3.03 -9.61 25.48
CA THR A 295 -2.95 -9.71 24.02
C THR A 295 -2.63 -8.34 23.42
N LEU A 296 -1.76 -8.31 22.40
CA LEU A 296 -1.34 -7.09 21.73
C LEU A 296 -2.28 -6.69 20.59
N TYR A 297 -2.49 -5.39 20.45
CA TYR A 297 -3.34 -4.77 19.44
C TYR A 297 -2.72 -3.48 18.93
N SER A 298 -3.11 -3.06 17.73
CA SER A 298 -2.89 -1.72 17.22
C SER A 298 -4.24 -1.01 17.06
N ALA A 299 -4.29 0.28 17.33
CA ALA A 299 -5.44 1.14 17.12
C ALA A 299 -5.08 2.31 16.21
N ARG A 300 -6.05 2.76 15.41
CA ARG A 300 -5.92 3.97 14.60
C ARG A 300 -7.24 4.72 14.57
N LEU A 301 -7.18 6.02 14.80
CA LEU A 301 -8.33 6.91 14.68
C LEU A 301 -8.43 7.42 13.24
N GLU A 302 -9.65 7.55 12.76
CA GLU A 302 -10.01 8.13 11.48
C GLU A 302 -11.14 9.14 11.67
N ARG A 303 -11.09 10.24 10.92
CA ARG A 303 -12.17 11.22 10.85
C ARG A 303 -12.79 11.16 9.46
N MET A 304 -14.05 10.75 9.41
CA MET A 304 -14.86 10.60 8.19
C MET A 304 -15.63 11.87 7.86
#